data_AF-A0A7S1ZUK9-F1
#
_entry.id   AF-A0A7S1ZUK9-F1
#
_cell.length_a   1.000
_cell.length_b   1.000
_cell.length_c   1.000
_cell.angle_alpha   90.00
_cell.angle_beta   90.00
_cell.angle_gamma   90.00
#
_symmetry.space_group_name_H-M   'P 1'
#
loop_
_entity.id
_entity.type
_entity.pdbx_description
1 polymer ?
#
loop_
_entity_poly.entity_id
_entity_poly.type
_entity_poly.pdbx_seq_one_letter_code
_entity_poly.pdbx_strand_id
1 'polypeptide(L)'
;MFADNENNHDERFLPPPANNNNDDNKKYNIPPTLNISWFMATTLCIWFLFIHAPFVLIAQQKIDPLLYIHLFGAYSIYLTCVHNTLLTPSTTFGCGEKGTTARPFHIWIGRVGLILGVIGFITGFILTWFVLEPLNDLGFSIGISFGGIIQMILQYNGYRAIKHFQNIKAQIEASDYNNQEELLALQEEQDQHLSHHILCMINLFVFACGVPALIRVMAPIKGGFGWLPIFIGVLYVIAHYMSKPLVQKIKTKRDRERGVVVVTEESELRS
;
A
#
# COMPACT_ATOMS: atom_id res chain seq x y z
N MET A 1 60.85 -2.98 26.67
CA MET A 1 61.12 -1.61 26.21
C MET A 1 60.72 -1.52 24.74
N PHE A 2 59.42 -1.55 24.49
CA PHE A 2 58.78 -1.13 23.24
C PHE A 2 57.45 -0.53 23.69
N ALA A 3 57.28 0.74 23.35
CA ALA A 3 56.27 1.61 23.89
C ALA A 3 54.90 1.33 23.27
N ASP A 4 53.90 1.32 24.14
CA ASP A 4 52.48 1.38 23.83
C ASP A 4 52.19 2.65 23.01
N ASN A 5 51.53 2.48 21.87
CA ASN A 5 50.96 3.56 21.09
C ASN A 5 49.43 3.45 21.14
N GLU A 6 48.90 3.63 22.35
CA GLU A 6 47.50 3.98 22.57
C GLU A 6 47.34 5.47 22.24
N ASN A 7 46.90 5.79 21.03
CA ASN A 7 46.25 7.06 20.71
C ASN A 7 45.59 6.94 19.34
N ASN A 8 44.37 6.42 19.31
CA ASN A 8 43.41 6.81 18.30
C ASN A 8 42.06 7.02 18.99
N HIS A 9 41.92 8.24 19.49
CA HIS A 9 40.76 8.73 20.21
C HIS A 9 39.52 8.70 19.32
N ASP A 10 38.44 8.24 19.94
CA ASP A 10 37.06 8.32 19.53
C ASP A 10 36.68 9.65 18.83
N GLU A 11 36.57 9.64 17.51
CA GLU A 11 35.63 10.50 16.77
C GLU A 11 34.27 9.80 16.59
N ARG A 12 33.85 9.02 17.59
CA ARG A 12 32.51 8.42 17.60
C ARG A 12 31.48 9.48 17.93
N PHE A 13 30.83 9.94 16.86
CA PHE A 13 29.45 10.46 16.84
C PHE A 13 29.20 11.65 17.77
N LEU A 14 29.62 12.83 17.32
CA LEU A 14 28.89 14.03 17.74
C LEU A 14 27.44 13.89 17.26
N PRO A 15 26.44 13.99 18.16
CA PRO A 15 25.05 14.04 17.73
C PRO A 15 24.87 15.23 16.77
N PRO A 16 24.02 15.10 15.73
CA PRO A 16 23.76 16.20 14.82
C PRO A 16 23.31 17.43 15.62
N PRO A 17 23.73 18.64 15.23
CA PRO A 17 23.40 19.86 15.96
C PRO A 17 21.88 19.99 16.11
N ALA A 18 21.43 20.25 17.34
CA ALA A 18 20.03 20.49 17.65
C ALA A 18 19.53 21.67 16.81
N ASN A 19 18.73 21.38 15.80
CA ASN A 19 18.17 22.38 14.90
C ASN A 19 17.05 23.14 15.62
N ASN A 20 17.41 24.25 16.27
CA ASN A 20 16.49 25.21 16.90
C ASN A 20 15.77 26.04 15.84
N ASN A 21 14.84 25.44 15.10
CA ASN A 21 13.96 26.20 14.20
C ASN A 21 12.54 26.25 14.76
N ASN A 22 12.25 27.37 15.41
CA ASN A 22 10.91 27.86 15.79
C ASN A 22 10.08 28.23 14.55
N ASP A 23 9.73 27.25 13.71
CA ASP A 23 8.76 27.44 12.61
C ASP A 23 7.37 26.93 13.05
N ASP A 24 6.77 27.66 13.99
CA ASP A 24 5.44 27.38 14.58
C ASP A 24 4.26 27.85 13.73
N ASN A 25 4.47 28.19 12.45
CA ASN A 25 3.38 28.44 11.50
C ASN A 25 3.19 27.25 10.56
N LYS A 26 2.94 26.06 11.14
CA LYS A 26 2.44 24.91 10.39
C LYS A 26 0.98 25.18 9.98
N LYS A 27 0.80 25.92 8.88
CA LYS A 27 -0.39 25.77 8.04
C LYS A 27 -0.66 24.28 7.93
N TYR A 28 -1.85 23.85 8.32
CA TYR A 28 -2.33 22.49 8.09
C TYR A 28 -2.37 22.28 6.57
N ASN A 29 -1.22 21.93 6.00
CA ASN A 29 -1.11 21.47 4.63
C ASN A 29 -1.94 20.20 4.59
N ILE A 30 -3.14 20.33 4.01
CA ILE A 30 -3.95 19.19 3.60
C ILE A 30 -2.97 18.19 2.98
N PRO A 31 -2.89 16.95 3.48
CA PRO A 31 -1.89 16.01 3.02
C PRO A 31 -2.02 15.93 1.49
N PRO A 32 -0.97 16.25 0.70
CA PRO A 32 -1.06 16.35 -0.77
C PRO A 32 -1.32 14.99 -1.45
N THR A 33 -1.69 13.98 -0.67
CA THR A 33 -2.01 12.63 -1.08
C THR A 33 -3.50 12.44 -1.38
N LEU A 34 -4.38 13.40 -1.06
CA LEU A 34 -5.74 13.47 -1.61
C LEU A 34 -5.70 14.04 -3.04
N ASN A 35 -5.08 13.30 -3.96
CA ASN A 35 -5.16 13.63 -5.38
C ASN A 35 -6.50 13.15 -5.97
N ILE A 36 -6.84 13.62 -7.17
CA ILE A 36 -8.11 13.27 -7.81
C ILE A 36 -8.27 11.76 -8.02
N SER A 37 -7.16 11.03 -8.24
CA SER A 37 -7.18 9.57 -8.39
C SER A 37 -7.59 8.87 -7.09
N TRP A 38 -7.17 9.37 -5.94
CA TRP A 38 -7.62 8.89 -4.62
C TRP A 38 -9.11 9.12 -4.41
N PHE A 39 -9.59 10.33 -4.69
CA PHE A 39 -11.02 10.64 -4.60
C PHE A 39 -11.85 9.75 -5.54
N MET A 40 -11.44 9.62 -6.80
CA MET A 40 -12.14 8.80 -7.79
C MET A 40 -12.17 7.32 -7.41
N ALA A 41 -11.05 6.78 -6.92
CA ALA A 41 -11.00 5.40 -6.46
C ALA A 41 -11.89 5.19 -5.21
N THR A 42 -11.83 6.08 -4.22
CA THR A 42 -12.72 6.00 -3.04
C THR A 42 -14.19 6.12 -3.44
N THR A 43 -14.56 7.04 -4.34
CA THR A 43 -15.93 7.21 -4.81
C THR A 43 -16.44 5.99 -5.57
N LEU A 44 -15.63 5.44 -6.48
CA LEU A 44 -15.99 4.22 -7.25
C LEU A 44 -16.16 3.01 -6.33
N CYS A 45 -15.34 2.91 -5.28
CA CYS A 45 -15.47 1.87 -4.27
C CYS A 45 -16.69 2.05 -3.37
N ILE A 46 -17.00 3.27 -2.91
CA ILE A 46 -18.22 3.55 -2.13
C ILE A 46 -19.46 3.21 -2.95
N TRP A 47 -19.47 3.59 -4.24
CA TRP A 47 -20.55 3.22 -5.15
C TRP A 47 -20.71 1.69 -5.25
N PHE A 48 -19.62 0.96 -5.46
CA PHE A 48 -19.70 -0.49 -5.57
C PHE A 48 -20.19 -1.16 -4.27
N LEU A 49 -19.64 -0.77 -3.13
CA LEU A 49 -19.92 -1.43 -1.84
C LEU A 49 -21.23 -1.00 -1.20
N PHE A 50 -21.58 0.28 -1.21
CA PHE A 50 -22.74 0.76 -0.46
C PHE A 50 -23.97 0.98 -1.34
N ILE A 51 -23.79 1.12 -2.66
CA ILE A 51 -24.89 1.39 -3.58
C ILE A 51 -25.21 0.14 -4.39
N HIS A 52 -24.22 -0.42 -5.09
CA HIS A 52 -24.45 -1.51 -6.03
C HIS A 52 -24.58 -2.88 -5.35
N ALA A 53 -23.59 -3.28 -4.53
CA ALA A 53 -23.57 -4.61 -3.91
C ALA A 53 -24.80 -4.89 -3.03
N PRO A 54 -25.27 -3.99 -2.15
CA PRO A 54 -26.43 -4.25 -1.29
C PRO A 54 -27.70 -4.41 -2.13
N PHE A 55 -27.86 -3.63 -3.19
CA PHE A 55 -29.02 -3.72 -4.07
C PHE A 55 -29.08 -5.07 -4.80
N VAL A 56 -27.95 -5.56 -5.30
CA VAL A 56 -27.86 -6.90 -5.92
C VAL A 56 -28.18 -8.01 -4.92
N LEU A 57 -27.72 -7.87 -3.67
CA LEU A 57 -27.95 -8.86 -2.63
C LEU A 57 -29.40 -8.90 -2.17
N ILE A 58 -30.04 -7.74 -2.01
CA ILE A 58 -31.46 -7.64 -1.66
C ILE A 58 -32.33 -8.20 -2.79
N ALA A 59 -31.92 -8.04 -4.04
CA ALA A 59 -32.64 -8.59 -5.20
C ALA A 59 -32.58 -10.14 -5.26
N GLN A 60 -31.59 -10.78 -4.64
CA GLN A 60 -31.49 -12.23 -4.56
C GLN A 60 -32.20 -12.77 -3.31
N GLN A 61 -33.47 -13.19 -3.46
CA GLN A 61 -34.33 -13.64 -2.35
C GLN A 61 -33.86 -14.91 -1.61
N LYS A 62 -32.83 -15.61 -2.09
CA LYS A 62 -32.18 -16.74 -1.40
C LYS A 62 -30.70 -16.45 -1.26
N ILE A 63 -30.32 -15.86 -0.13
CA ILE A 63 -28.92 -15.54 0.15
C ILE A 63 -28.25 -16.77 0.77
N ASP A 64 -27.29 -17.34 0.05
CA ASP A 64 -26.44 -18.42 0.56
C ASP A 64 -25.56 -17.91 1.73
N PRO A 65 -25.46 -18.62 2.87
CA PRO A 65 -24.54 -18.29 3.96
C PRO A 65 -23.11 -17.97 3.50
N LEU A 66 -22.63 -18.66 2.48
CA LEU A 66 -21.29 -18.48 1.93
C LEU A 66 -21.11 -17.08 1.31
N LEU A 67 -22.18 -16.52 0.74
CA LEU A 67 -22.18 -15.16 0.18
C LEU A 67 -21.94 -14.11 1.27
N TYR A 68 -22.52 -14.28 2.46
CA TYR A 68 -22.26 -13.37 3.59
C TYR A 68 -20.80 -13.40 4.02
N ILE A 69 -20.19 -14.58 4.09
CA ILE A 69 -18.77 -14.71 4.47
C ILE A 69 -17.87 -14.05 3.43
N HIS A 70 -18.12 -14.29 2.14
CA HIS A 70 -17.38 -13.66 1.05
C HIS A 70 -17.47 -12.14 1.12
N LEU A 71 -18.69 -11.60 1.27
CA LEU A 71 -18.91 -10.17 1.38
C LEU A 71 -18.20 -9.60 2.59
N PHE A 72 -18.36 -10.21 3.77
CA PHE A 72 -17.67 -9.77 4.98
C PHE A 72 -16.15 -9.68 4.76
N GLY A 73 -15.55 -10.68 4.09
CA GLY A 73 -14.15 -10.65 3.68
C GLY A 73 -13.84 -9.47 2.75
N ALA A 74 -14.61 -9.30 1.69
CA ALA A 74 -14.46 -8.20 0.71
C ALA A 74 -14.56 -6.81 1.35
N TYR A 75 -15.57 -6.57 2.19
CA TYR A 75 -15.74 -5.33 2.95
C TYR A 75 -14.57 -5.08 3.90
N SER A 76 -14.10 -6.12 4.58
CA SER A 76 -12.99 -5.99 5.52
C SER A 76 -11.69 -5.63 4.82
N ILE A 77 -11.37 -6.30 3.70
CA ILE A 77 -10.20 -5.96 2.87
C ILE A 77 -10.29 -4.53 2.39
N TYR A 78 -11.47 -4.09 1.95
CA TYR A 78 -11.70 -2.71 1.54
C TYR A 78 -11.41 -1.72 2.65
N LEU A 79 -12.02 -1.90 3.83
CA LEU A 79 -11.82 -1.01 4.97
C LEU A 79 -10.35 -0.98 5.37
N THR A 80 -9.67 -2.14 5.35
CA THR A 80 -8.22 -2.21 5.56
C THR A 80 -7.46 -1.43 4.49
N CYS A 81 -7.78 -1.54 3.20
CA CYS A 81 -7.07 -0.83 2.13
C CYS A 81 -7.29 0.69 2.21
N VAL A 82 -8.52 1.13 2.46
CA VAL A 82 -8.85 2.55 2.66
C VAL A 82 -8.14 3.10 3.88
N HIS A 83 -8.22 2.40 5.01
CA HIS A 83 -7.48 2.78 6.22
C HIS A 83 -5.97 2.84 5.95
N ASN A 84 -5.43 1.79 5.34
CA ASN A 84 -4.00 1.67 5.06
C ASN A 84 -3.49 2.68 4.05
N THR A 85 -4.35 3.36 3.30
CA THR A 85 -3.89 4.36 2.33
C THR A 85 -4.31 5.80 2.62
N LEU A 86 -5.45 6.00 3.27
CA LEU A 86 -5.87 7.33 3.74
C LEU A 86 -5.27 7.69 5.11
N LEU A 87 -5.08 6.69 5.97
CA LEU A 87 -4.65 6.86 7.37
C LEU A 87 -3.27 6.27 7.63
N THR A 88 -2.51 5.94 6.58
CA THR A 88 -1.16 5.43 6.73
C THR A 88 -0.34 6.40 7.58
N PRO A 89 0.40 5.91 8.58
CA PRO A 89 1.34 6.73 9.35
C PRO A 89 2.39 7.43 8.46
N SER A 90 2.66 6.92 7.26
CA SER A 90 3.58 7.55 6.29
C SER A 90 3.02 8.80 5.62
N THR A 91 1.70 9.01 5.58
CA THR A 91 1.06 10.12 4.86
C THR A 91 0.49 11.20 5.79
N THR A 92 0.10 10.84 7.02
CA THR A 92 -0.80 11.70 7.81
C THR A 92 -0.13 12.39 9.02
N PHE A 93 0.89 11.80 9.64
CA PHE A 93 1.53 12.42 10.81
C PHE A 93 3.02 12.09 10.87
N GLY A 94 3.83 13.12 11.10
CA GLY A 94 5.28 13.05 10.99
C GLY A 94 5.89 11.85 11.71
N CYS A 95 6.84 11.19 11.04
CA CYS A 95 7.85 10.38 11.72
C CYS A 95 8.76 11.32 12.54
N GLY A 96 8.22 11.96 13.56
CA GLY A 96 8.98 12.26 14.76
C GLY A 96 8.96 11.01 15.62
N GLU A 97 10.03 10.77 16.37
CA GLU A 97 10.23 9.62 17.27
C GLU A 97 9.06 9.30 18.21
N LYS A 98 8.15 10.26 18.46
CA LYS A 98 6.95 10.04 19.26
C LYS A 98 5.86 9.39 18.43
N GLY A 99 5.98 8.06 18.32
CA GLY A 99 5.06 7.19 17.62
C GLY A 99 3.60 7.51 17.91
N THR A 100 2.88 7.93 16.88
CA THR A 100 1.44 8.17 16.95
C THR A 100 0.70 6.88 17.29
N THR A 101 -0.31 6.96 18.14
CA THR A 101 -1.26 5.89 18.53
C THR A 101 -1.89 5.14 17.34
N ALA A 102 -1.84 5.68 16.12
CA ALA A 102 -2.31 5.05 14.90
C ALA A 102 -1.44 3.88 14.39
N ARG A 103 -0.15 3.79 14.76
CA ARG A 103 0.76 2.77 14.21
C ARG A 103 0.40 1.34 14.64
N PRO A 104 0.15 1.02 15.93
CA PRO A 104 -0.27 -0.32 16.34
C PRO A 104 -1.58 -0.74 15.67
N PHE A 105 -2.52 0.20 15.55
CA PHE A 105 -3.81 -0.04 14.89
C PHE A 105 -3.62 -0.35 13.39
N HIS A 106 -2.78 0.40 12.67
CA HIS A 106 -2.45 0.14 11.27
C HIS A 106 -1.83 -1.25 11.05
N ILE A 107 -0.92 -1.68 11.94
CA ILE A 107 -0.32 -3.02 11.85
C ILE A 107 -1.38 -4.09 12.09
N TRP A 108 -2.23 -3.89 13.10
CA TRP A 108 -3.28 -4.85 13.44
C TRP A 108 -4.30 -5.01 12.32
N ILE A 109 -4.84 -3.91 11.78
CA ILE A 109 -5.82 -3.94 10.68
C ILE A 109 -5.22 -4.50 9.39
N GLY A 110 -3.93 -4.27 9.12
CA GLY A 110 -3.20 -4.89 8.02
C GLY A 110 -3.14 -6.42 8.13
N ARG A 111 -2.86 -6.94 9.33
CA ARG A 111 -2.83 -8.40 9.59
C ARG A 111 -4.21 -9.03 9.46
N VAL A 112 -5.23 -8.40 10.04
CA VAL A 112 -6.62 -8.86 9.93
C VAL A 112 -7.06 -8.87 8.46
N GLY A 113 -6.75 -7.80 7.72
CA GLY A 113 -7.06 -7.70 6.29
C GLY A 113 -6.37 -8.76 5.42
N LEU A 114 -5.15 -9.18 5.76
CA LEU A 114 -4.48 -10.29 5.05
C LEU A 114 -5.24 -11.62 5.22
N ILE A 115 -5.65 -11.94 6.46
CA ILE A 115 -6.38 -13.19 6.74
C ILE A 115 -7.77 -13.18 6.08
N LEU A 116 -8.51 -12.08 6.25
CA LEU A 116 -9.83 -11.89 5.63
C LEU A 116 -9.73 -11.81 4.10
N GLY A 117 -8.59 -11.35 3.58
CA GLY A 117 -8.11 -11.48 2.20
C GLY A 117 -8.31 -12.88 1.63
N VAL A 118 -7.64 -13.84 2.27
CA VAL A 118 -7.61 -15.24 1.84
C VAL A 118 -8.99 -15.88 1.99
N ILE A 119 -9.68 -15.64 3.11
CA ILE A 119 -11.02 -16.18 3.35
C ILE A 119 -12.01 -15.66 2.30
N GLY A 120 -11.99 -14.35 2.03
CA GLY A 120 -12.82 -13.72 1.01
C GLY A 120 -12.55 -14.30 -0.38
N PHE A 121 -11.29 -14.54 -0.74
CA PHE A 121 -10.93 -15.15 -2.03
C PHE A 121 -11.46 -16.59 -2.15
N ILE A 122 -11.18 -17.45 -1.17
CA ILE A 122 -11.60 -18.86 -1.22
C ILE A 122 -13.12 -18.98 -1.30
N THR A 123 -13.83 -18.25 -0.44
CA THR A 123 -15.30 -18.27 -0.44
C THR A 123 -15.88 -17.69 -1.73
N GLY A 124 -15.29 -16.62 -2.27
CA GLY A 124 -15.67 -16.05 -3.56
C GLY A 124 -15.45 -17.02 -4.73
N PHE A 125 -14.32 -17.74 -4.74
CA PHE A 125 -14.02 -18.76 -5.74
C PHE A 125 -15.04 -19.90 -5.68
N ILE A 126 -15.33 -20.42 -4.48
CA ILE A 126 -16.32 -21.50 -4.30
C ILE A 126 -17.70 -21.04 -4.78
N LEU A 127 -18.15 -19.86 -4.35
CA LEU A 127 -19.43 -19.29 -4.78
C LEU A 127 -19.52 -19.23 -6.29
N THR A 128 -18.48 -18.72 -6.94
CA THR A 128 -18.55 -18.33 -8.34
C THR A 128 -18.42 -19.51 -9.31
N TRP A 129 -17.81 -20.63 -8.89
CA TRP A 129 -17.62 -21.82 -9.73
C TRP A 129 -18.52 -22.98 -9.37
N PHE A 130 -18.97 -23.08 -8.12
CA PHE A 130 -19.68 -24.26 -7.63
C PHE A 130 -21.11 -23.97 -7.14
N VAL A 131 -21.42 -22.75 -6.73
CA VAL A 131 -22.75 -22.39 -6.19
C VAL A 131 -23.57 -21.59 -7.21
N LEU A 132 -22.97 -20.52 -7.74
CA LEU A 132 -23.51 -19.72 -8.81
C LEU A 132 -23.18 -20.44 -10.11
N GLU A 133 -24.20 -20.86 -10.88
CA GLU A 133 -24.03 -21.56 -12.15
C GLU A 133 -23.08 -20.78 -13.09
N PRO A 134 -21.82 -21.21 -13.25
CA PRO A 134 -20.78 -20.37 -13.90
C PRO A 134 -21.03 -20.20 -15.39
N LEU A 135 -21.82 -21.08 -16.00
CA LEU A 135 -22.17 -21.02 -17.42
C LEU A 135 -23.13 -19.86 -17.75
N ASN A 136 -23.86 -19.35 -16.76
CA ASN A 136 -24.76 -18.22 -16.95
C ASN A 136 -24.00 -16.88 -17.02
N ASP A 137 -22.82 -16.80 -16.39
CA ASP A 137 -21.97 -15.60 -16.40
C ASP A 137 -20.47 -15.97 -16.32
N LEU A 138 -19.98 -16.67 -17.35
CA LEU A 138 -18.60 -17.17 -17.40
C LEU A 138 -17.57 -16.03 -17.32
N GLY A 139 -17.91 -14.87 -17.89
CA GLY A 139 -17.07 -13.69 -17.83
C GLY A 139 -16.88 -13.17 -16.41
N PHE A 140 -17.96 -13.10 -15.62
CA PHE A 140 -17.89 -12.78 -14.20
C PHE A 140 -17.03 -13.79 -13.45
N SER A 141 -17.22 -15.09 -13.71
CA SER A 141 -16.48 -16.14 -12.99
C SER A 141 -14.98 -16.10 -13.23
N ILE A 142 -14.57 -15.92 -14.48
CA ILE A 142 -13.17 -15.73 -14.85
C ILE A 142 -12.62 -14.44 -14.23
N GLY A 143 -13.35 -13.34 -14.35
CA GLY A 143 -12.91 -12.03 -13.87
C GLY A 143 -12.67 -12.00 -12.35
N ILE A 144 -13.60 -12.53 -11.55
CA ILE A 144 -13.45 -12.61 -10.09
C ILE A 144 -12.27 -13.50 -9.71
N SER A 145 -12.08 -14.63 -10.40
CA SER A 145 -10.98 -15.55 -10.12
C SER A 145 -9.62 -14.91 -10.39
N PHE A 146 -9.48 -14.27 -11.55
CA PHE A 146 -8.23 -13.61 -11.94
C PHE A 146 -7.93 -12.41 -11.05
N GLY A 147 -8.93 -11.58 -10.75
CA GLY A 147 -8.81 -10.48 -9.79
C GLY A 147 -8.40 -10.98 -8.40
N GLY A 148 -9.01 -12.07 -7.93
CA GLY A 148 -8.67 -12.71 -6.66
C GLY A 148 -7.25 -13.27 -6.61
N ILE A 149 -6.77 -13.91 -7.68
CA ILE A 149 -5.38 -14.39 -7.78
C ILE A 149 -4.39 -13.22 -7.73
N ILE A 150 -4.63 -12.16 -8.50
CA ILE A 150 -3.81 -10.94 -8.46
C ILE A 150 -3.80 -10.35 -7.05
N GLN A 151 -4.96 -10.27 -6.40
CA GLN A 151 -5.08 -9.81 -5.02
C GLN A 151 -4.19 -10.63 -4.08
N MET A 152 -4.21 -11.98 -4.18
CA MET A 152 -3.37 -12.85 -3.35
C MET A 152 -1.87 -12.63 -3.59
N ILE A 153 -1.45 -12.51 -4.86
CA ILE A 153 -0.05 -12.24 -5.22
C ILE A 153 0.42 -10.91 -4.62
N LEU A 154 -0.38 -9.86 -4.75
CA LEU A 154 -0.05 -8.53 -4.24
C LEU A 154 -0.02 -8.50 -2.70
N GLN A 155 -0.95 -9.17 -2.04
CA GLN A 155 -0.95 -9.33 -0.58
C GLN A 155 0.30 -10.04 -0.09
N TYR A 156 0.66 -11.16 -0.73
CA TYR A 156 1.85 -11.93 -0.39
C TYR A 156 3.15 -11.13 -0.60
N ASN A 157 3.30 -10.48 -1.77
CA ASN A 157 4.47 -9.67 -2.08
C ASN A 157 4.59 -8.48 -1.14
N GLY A 158 3.48 -7.78 -0.88
CA GLY A 158 3.43 -6.69 0.08
C GLY A 158 3.84 -7.12 1.49
N TYR A 159 3.37 -8.27 1.96
CA TYR A 159 3.74 -8.84 3.25
C TYR A 159 5.23 -9.19 3.32
N ARG A 160 5.77 -9.85 2.28
CA ARG A 160 7.20 -10.19 2.21
C ARG A 160 8.08 -8.95 2.22
N ALA A 161 7.70 -7.93 1.45
CA ALA A 161 8.44 -6.67 1.35
C ALA A 161 8.54 -5.96 2.70
N ILE A 162 7.43 -5.83 3.43
CA ILE A 162 7.45 -5.18 4.74
C ILE A 162 8.22 -6.00 5.78
N LYS A 163 8.20 -7.33 5.68
CA LYS A 163 9.01 -8.19 6.57
C LYS A 163 10.50 -7.95 6.36
N HIS A 164 10.95 -7.89 5.10
CA HIS A 164 12.35 -7.58 4.78
C HIS A 164 12.74 -6.18 5.23
N PHE A 165 11.89 -5.17 5.01
CA PHE A 165 12.09 -3.82 5.56
C PHE A 165 12.32 -3.83 7.08
N GLN A 166 11.48 -4.56 7.86
CA GLN A 166 11.63 -4.62 9.31
C GLN A 166 12.89 -5.36 9.74
N ASN A 167 13.31 -6.40 9.02
CA ASN A 167 14.54 -7.13 9.31
C ASN A 167 15.77 -6.23 9.12
N ILE A 168 15.88 -5.56 7.98
CA ILE A 168 16.99 -4.62 7.71
C ILE A 168 16.96 -3.46 8.70
N LYS A 169 15.77 -2.98 9.06
CA LYS A 169 15.63 -1.97 10.11
C LYS A 169 16.21 -2.44 11.44
N ALA A 170 15.87 -3.65 11.87
CA ALA A 170 16.39 -4.23 13.11
C ALA A 170 17.91 -4.42 13.05
N GLN A 171 18.46 -4.80 11.89
CA GLN A 171 19.91 -4.92 11.67
C GLN A 171 20.62 -3.57 11.84
N ILE A 172 20.10 -2.51 11.22
CA ILE A 172 20.64 -1.14 11.37
C ILE A 172 20.55 -0.67 12.82
N GLU A 173 19.42 -0.89 13.50
CA GLU A 173 19.23 -0.51 14.91
C GLU A 173 20.16 -1.29 15.86
N ALA A 174 20.47 -2.54 15.53
CA ALA A 174 21.44 -3.36 16.27
C ALA A 174 22.91 -2.99 15.96
N SER A 175 23.14 -2.04 15.04
CA SER A 175 24.48 -1.70 14.52
C SER A 175 25.24 -2.90 13.95
N ASP A 176 24.50 -3.84 13.34
CA ASP A 176 25.03 -5.07 12.76
C ASP A 176 25.48 -4.84 11.30
N TYR A 177 26.50 -4.01 11.15
CA TYR A 177 27.18 -3.68 9.89
C TYR A 177 28.65 -3.34 10.18
N ASN A 178 29.54 -3.65 9.23
CA ASN A 178 30.99 -3.56 9.43
C ASN A 178 31.56 -2.17 9.13
N ASN A 179 30.93 -1.43 8.21
CA ASN A 179 31.43 -0.14 7.75
C ASN A 179 30.29 0.78 7.25
N GLN A 180 30.64 2.03 6.95
CA GLN A 180 29.69 3.05 6.52
C GLN A 180 29.08 2.76 5.15
N GLU A 181 29.81 2.10 4.25
CA GLU A 181 29.33 1.72 2.93
C GLU A 181 28.21 0.67 3.04
N GLU A 182 28.41 -0.33 3.89
CA GLU A 182 27.40 -1.34 4.21
C GLU A 182 26.14 -0.73 4.83
N LEU A 183 26.30 0.23 5.75
CA LEU A 183 25.17 0.97 6.31
C LEU A 183 24.36 1.69 5.22
N LEU A 184 25.03 2.37 4.28
CA LEU A 184 24.36 3.07 3.19
C LEU A 184 23.63 2.09 2.26
N ALA A 185 24.25 0.95 1.93
CA ALA A 185 23.63 -0.11 1.13
C ALA A 185 22.38 -0.69 1.81
N LEU A 186 22.45 -0.98 3.12
CA LEU A 186 21.31 -1.46 3.90
C LEU A 186 20.18 -0.43 3.95
N GLN A 187 20.52 0.85 4.12
CA GLN A 187 19.51 1.92 4.11
C GLN A 187 18.83 2.06 2.74
N GLU A 188 19.56 1.89 1.64
CA GLU A 188 18.98 1.89 0.30
C GLU A 188 18.06 0.68 0.09
N GLU A 189 18.51 -0.53 0.44
CA GLU A 189 17.72 -1.76 0.35
C GLU A 189 16.44 -1.67 1.20
N GLN A 190 16.53 -1.09 2.40
CA GLN A 190 15.40 -0.79 3.25
C GLN A 190 14.36 0.09 2.51
N ASP A 191 14.80 1.18 1.89
CA ASP A 191 13.88 2.09 1.18
C ASP A 191 13.27 1.45 -0.07
N GLN A 192 14.01 0.60 -0.78
CA GLN A 192 13.50 -0.18 -1.90
C GLN A 192 12.37 -1.12 -1.46
N HIS A 193 12.55 -1.84 -0.35
CA HIS A 193 11.52 -2.73 0.20
C HIS A 193 10.27 -1.97 0.68
N LEU A 194 10.44 -0.80 1.30
CA LEU A 194 9.31 0.06 1.67
C LEU A 194 8.53 0.54 0.45
N SER A 195 9.24 0.98 -0.59
CA SER A 195 8.64 1.42 -1.85
C SER A 195 7.88 0.29 -2.54
N HIS A 196 8.47 -0.92 -2.57
CA HIS A 196 7.81 -2.10 -3.11
C HIS A 196 6.55 -2.49 -2.33
N HIS A 197 6.60 -2.41 -0.98
CA HIS A 197 5.42 -2.64 -0.14
C HIS A 197 4.28 -1.66 -0.48
N ILE A 198 4.58 -0.36 -0.58
CA ILE A 198 3.59 0.67 -0.91
C ILE A 198 3.00 0.45 -2.29
N LEU A 199 3.83 0.13 -3.28
CA LEU A 199 3.37 -0.20 -4.63
C LEU A 199 2.42 -1.41 -4.61
N CYS A 200 2.73 -2.45 -3.82
CA CYS A 200 1.84 -3.60 -3.66
C CYS A 200 0.51 -3.20 -3.01
N MET A 201 0.51 -2.34 -1.98
CA MET A 201 -0.72 -1.89 -1.32
C MET A 201 -1.61 -1.04 -2.23
N ILE A 202 -1.02 -0.16 -3.05
CA ILE A 202 -1.77 0.67 -4.01
C ILE A 202 -2.35 -0.20 -5.12
N ASN A 203 -1.55 -1.09 -5.71
CA ASN A 203 -2.04 -2.05 -6.69
C ASN A 203 -3.14 -2.93 -6.09
N LEU A 204 -2.96 -3.39 -4.85
CA LEU A 204 -3.97 -4.18 -4.15
C LEU A 204 -5.29 -3.43 -4.05
N PHE A 205 -5.27 -2.17 -3.63
CA PHE A 205 -6.45 -1.31 -3.57
C PHE A 205 -7.11 -1.16 -4.95
N VAL A 206 -6.32 -0.83 -5.97
CA VAL A 206 -6.83 -0.60 -7.33
C VAL A 206 -7.41 -1.88 -7.95
N PHE A 207 -6.75 -3.03 -7.79
CA PHE A 207 -7.23 -4.29 -8.36
C PHE A 207 -8.35 -4.92 -7.55
N ALA A 208 -8.20 -5.04 -6.23
CA ALA A 208 -9.19 -5.69 -5.39
C ALA A 208 -10.53 -4.95 -5.41
N CYS A 209 -10.50 -3.61 -5.50
CA CYS A 209 -11.73 -2.82 -5.52
C CYS A 209 -12.15 -2.40 -6.94
N GLY A 210 -11.20 -2.15 -7.84
CA GLY A 210 -11.49 -1.70 -9.21
C GLY A 210 -11.94 -2.82 -10.14
N VAL A 211 -11.39 -4.04 -10.04
CA VAL A 211 -11.76 -5.15 -10.93
C VAL A 211 -13.23 -5.56 -10.75
N PRO A 212 -13.77 -5.76 -9.53
CA PRO A 212 -15.18 -6.08 -9.36
C PRO A 212 -16.12 -4.99 -9.89
N ALA A 213 -15.79 -3.71 -9.65
CA ALA A 213 -16.58 -2.60 -10.15
C ALA A 213 -16.56 -2.54 -11.69
N LEU A 214 -15.39 -2.73 -12.29
CA LEU A 214 -15.22 -2.78 -13.74
C LEU A 214 -16.01 -3.94 -14.35
N ILE A 215 -15.92 -5.15 -13.79
CA ILE A 215 -16.68 -6.32 -14.25
C ILE A 215 -18.18 -6.00 -14.30
N ARG A 216 -18.72 -5.32 -13.27
CA ARG A 216 -20.12 -4.92 -13.25
C ARG A 216 -20.48 -3.87 -14.31
N VAL A 217 -19.60 -2.88 -14.53
CA VAL A 217 -19.82 -1.88 -15.59
C VAL A 217 -19.78 -2.52 -16.98
N MET A 218 -18.96 -3.56 -17.18
CA MET A 218 -18.83 -4.26 -18.46
C MET A 218 -19.90 -5.32 -18.70
N ALA A 219 -20.52 -5.88 -17.65
CA ALA A 219 -21.53 -6.93 -17.77
C ALA A 219 -22.68 -6.62 -18.76
N PRO A 220 -23.25 -5.39 -18.82
CA PRO A 220 -24.29 -5.05 -19.81
C PRO A 220 -23.76 -4.83 -21.24
N ILE A 221 -22.45 -4.71 -21.45
CA ILE A 221 -21.85 -4.43 -22.76
C ILE A 221 -21.62 -5.75 -23.50
N LYS A 222 -22.25 -5.91 -24.68
CA LYS A 222 -22.08 -7.12 -25.50
C LYS A 222 -20.61 -7.27 -25.93
N GLY A 223 -19.95 -8.34 -25.49
CA GLY A 223 -18.50 -8.53 -25.71
C GLY A 223 -17.59 -7.74 -24.77
N GLY A 224 -18.14 -7.07 -23.74
CA GLY A 224 -17.39 -6.24 -22.79
C GLY A 224 -16.24 -6.98 -22.09
N PHE A 225 -16.40 -8.27 -21.83
CA PHE A 225 -15.34 -9.10 -21.22
C PHE A 225 -14.07 -9.24 -22.08
N GLY A 226 -14.17 -9.10 -23.41
CA GLY A 226 -12.98 -9.10 -24.28
C GLY A 226 -12.04 -7.93 -24.02
N TRP A 227 -12.55 -6.84 -23.43
CA TRP A 227 -11.78 -5.65 -23.08
C TRP A 227 -11.14 -5.74 -21.68
N LEU A 228 -11.44 -6.78 -20.90
CA LEU A 228 -10.93 -6.93 -19.53
C LEU A 228 -9.39 -6.81 -19.44
N PRO A 229 -8.58 -7.41 -20.33
CA PRO A 229 -7.11 -7.26 -20.26
C PRO A 229 -6.65 -5.82 -20.45
N ILE A 230 -7.31 -5.08 -21.34
CA ILE A 230 -6.98 -3.67 -21.63
C ILE A 230 -7.24 -2.83 -20.39
N PHE A 231 -8.41 -3.01 -19.75
CA PHE A 231 -8.74 -2.29 -18.53
C PHE A 231 -7.86 -2.66 -17.35
N ILE A 232 -7.47 -3.93 -17.20
CA ILE A 232 -6.47 -4.34 -16.19
C ILE A 232 -5.15 -3.60 -16.42
N GLY A 233 -4.71 -3.47 -17.68
CA GLY A 233 -3.56 -2.65 -18.05
C GLY A 233 -3.72 -1.16 -17.69
N VAL A 234 -4.89 -0.59 -17.93
CA VAL A 234 -5.21 0.81 -17.55
C VAL A 234 -5.17 0.98 -16.02
N LEU A 235 -5.77 0.05 -15.27
CA LEU A 235 -5.75 0.07 -13.81
C LEU A 235 -4.32 -0.03 -13.26
N TYR A 236 -3.47 -0.88 -13.86
CA TYR A 236 -2.06 -0.96 -13.52
C TYR A 236 -1.33 0.38 -13.72
N VAL A 237 -1.57 1.05 -14.86
CA VAL A 237 -0.99 2.36 -15.15
C VAL A 237 -1.46 3.41 -14.14
N ILE A 238 -2.76 3.43 -13.81
CA ILE A 238 -3.31 4.33 -12.79
C ILE A 238 -2.65 4.09 -11.43
N ALA A 239 -2.56 2.83 -10.99
CA ALA A 239 -1.91 2.46 -9.73
C ALA A 239 -0.45 2.90 -9.70
N HIS A 240 0.28 2.74 -10.81
CA HIS A 240 1.65 3.21 -10.96
C HIS A 240 1.75 4.73 -10.78
N TYR A 241 0.91 5.52 -11.46
CA TYR A 241 0.89 6.98 -11.30
C TYR A 241 0.49 7.43 -9.89
N MET A 242 -0.43 6.72 -9.23
CA MET A 242 -0.80 6.98 -7.83
C MET A 242 0.36 6.72 -6.86
N SER A 243 1.24 5.77 -7.17
CA SER A 243 2.38 5.40 -6.32
C SER A 243 3.55 6.39 -6.40
N LYS A 244 3.82 6.97 -7.57
CA LYS A 244 4.95 7.88 -7.80
C LYS A 244 5.12 8.98 -6.75
N PRO A 245 4.09 9.80 -6.44
CA PRO A 245 4.25 10.91 -5.49
C PRO A 245 4.52 10.42 -4.06
N LEU A 246 4.05 9.23 -3.68
CA LEU A 246 4.29 8.66 -2.37
C LEU A 246 5.73 8.16 -2.25
N VAL A 247 6.21 7.44 -3.26
CA VAL A 247 7.60 6.95 -3.32
C VAL A 247 8.58 8.12 -3.34
N GLN A 248 8.32 9.15 -4.15
CA GLN A 248 9.18 10.33 -4.23
C GLN A 248 9.28 11.06 -2.89
N LYS A 249 8.16 11.26 -2.17
CA LYS A 249 8.18 11.88 -0.84
C LYS A 249 9.01 11.11 0.18
N ILE A 250 8.92 9.77 0.15
CA ILE A 250 9.71 8.92 1.04
C ILE A 250 11.20 9.08 0.71
N LYS A 251 11.55 9.03 -0.58
CA LYS A 251 12.93 9.21 -1.02
C LYS A 251 13.48 10.59 -0.61
N THR A 252 12.78 11.68 -0.93
CA THR A 252 13.20 13.05 -0.54
C THR A 252 13.36 13.20 0.97
N LYS A 253 12.46 12.60 1.76
CA LYS A 253 12.58 12.64 3.22
C LYS A 253 13.82 11.90 3.71
N ARG A 254 14.12 10.72 3.14
CA ARG A 254 15.29 9.92 3.49
C ARG A 254 16.59 10.59 3.11
N ASP A 255 16.64 11.19 1.92
CA ASP A 255 17.80 11.96 1.47
C ASP A 255 18.09 13.11 2.46
N ARG A 256 17.03 13.79 2.95
CA ARG A 256 17.13 14.81 4.00
C ARG A 256 17.61 14.25 5.35
N GLU A 257 17.12 13.08 5.77
CA GLU A 257 17.56 12.38 6.99
C GLU A 257 19.04 11.98 6.91
N ARG A 258 19.56 11.67 5.72
CA ARG A 258 20.97 11.35 5.47
C ARG A 258 21.87 12.58 5.37
N GLY A 259 21.31 13.80 5.49
CA GLY A 259 22.07 15.03 5.28
C GLY A 259 22.49 15.26 3.83
N VAL A 260 21.93 14.52 2.87
CA VAL A 260 22.14 14.76 1.44
C VAL A 260 21.35 16.01 1.08
N VAL A 261 22.04 17.08 0.68
CA VAL A 261 21.40 18.28 0.15
C VAL A 261 20.73 17.90 -1.16
N VAL A 262 19.41 17.74 -1.12
CA VAL A 262 18.62 17.47 -2.32
C VAL A 262 18.59 18.76 -3.15
N VAL A 263 19.43 18.84 -4.18
CA VAL A 263 19.30 19.86 -5.21
C VAL A 263 18.04 19.52 -6.02
N THR A 264 16.94 20.19 -5.73
CA THR A 264 15.69 20.02 -6.49
C THR A 264 15.85 20.63 -7.89
N GLU A 265 15.39 19.96 -8.96
CA GLU A 265 15.39 20.50 -10.34
C GLU A 265 14.77 21.92 -10.44
N GLU A 266 13.83 22.28 -9.57
CA GLU A 266 13.29 23.65 -9.48
C GLU A 266 14.32 24.73 -9.11
N SER A 267 15.42 24.34 -8.45
CA SER A 267 16.53 25.24 -8.12
C SER A 267 17.49 25.45 -9.29
N GLU A 268 17.62 24.46 -10.18
CA GLU A 268 18.42 24.58 -11.41
C GLU A 268 17.66 25.38 -12.50
N LEU A 269 16.33 25.33 -12.52
CA LEU A 269 15.52 26.15 -13.43
C LEU A 269 15.42 27.63 -12.99
N ARG A 270 15.90 27.97 -11.79
CA ARG A 270 15.92 29.34 -11.26
C ARG A 270 17.32 29.97 -11.22
N SER A 271 18.36 29.23 -11.59
CA SER A 271 19.73 29.71 -11.77
C SER A 271 20.04 29.96 -13.24
#